data_AF-A0A6B3HAT5-F1
#
_entry.id   AF-A0A6B3HAT5-F1
#
_cell.length_a   1.000
_cell.length_b   1.000
_cell.length_c   1.000
_cell.angle_alpha   90.00
_cell.angle_beta   90.00
_cell.angle_gamma   90.00
#
_symmetry.space_group_name_H-M   'P 1'
#
loop_
_entity.id
_entity.type
_entity.pdbx_description
1 polymer ?
#
loop_
_entity_poly.entity_id
_entity_poly.type
_entity_poly.pdbx_seq_one_letter_code
_entity_poly.pdbx_strand_id
1 'polypeptide(L)'
;DGLADPDPAFVDSLLEEAVQLQHIIDDLQDLAAADAGVLRLHPEPVPVEELLGQVAAAHQARAETAGVTLTVVAGAAPVLHADPVRLRQAVGNLVSNAVRHTPAGGKVTLRA
;
A
#
# COMPACT_ATOMS: atom_id res chain seq x y z
N ASP A 1 -20.99 -6.00 -32.68
CA ASP A 1 -21.01 -5.13 -31.49
C ASP A 1 -19.65 -4.53 -31.21
N GLY A 2 -19.50 -3.24 -31.53
CA GLY A 2 -18.94 -2.24 -30.62
C GLY A 2 -17.56 -2.46 -29.98
N LEU A 3 -16.59 -3.05 -30.67
CA LEU A 3 -15.21 -2.97 -30.21
C LEU A 3 -14.72 -1.54 -30.43
N ALA A 4 -14.80 -0.75 -29.36
CA ALA A 4 -14.08 0.51 -29.27
C ALA A 4 -12.61 0.23 -29.59
N ASP A 5 -12.03 1.04 -30.46
CA ASP A 5 -10.58 1.12 -30.63
C ASP A 5 -9.98 1.23 -29.22
N PRO A 6 -8.94 0.46 -28.84
CA PRO A 6 -8.40 0.50 -27.50
C PRO A 6 -7.71 1.84 -27.28
N ASP A 7 -8.51 2.83 -26.90
CA ASP A 7 -8.07 4.09 -26.35
C ASP A 7 -7.18 3.77 -25.15
N PRO A 8 -5.94 4.26 -25.09
CA PRO A 8 -5.07 4.12 -23.91
C PRO A 8 -5.80 4.40 -22.60
N ALA A 9 -6.71 5.37 -22.57
CA ALA A 9 -7.51 5.67 -21.38
C ALA A 9 -8.45 4.52 -20.94
N PHE A 10 -8.99 3.76 -21.91
CA PHE A 10 -9.83 2.59 -21.63
C PHE A 10 -9.01 1.39 -21.13
N VAL A 11 -7.79 1.23 -21.64
CA VAL A 11 -6.86 0.19 -21.16
C VAL A 11 -6.40 0.50 -19.73
N ASP A 12 -6.08 1.77 -19.45
CA ASP A 12 -5.68 2.22 -18.12
C ASP A 12 -6.82 2.02 -17.10
N SER A 13 -8.06 2.36 -17.44
CA SER A 13 -9.19 2.12 -16.52
C SER A 13 -9.37 0.62 -16.26
N LEU A 14 -9.38 -0.23 -17.30
CA LEU A 14 -9.48 -1.68 -17.11
C LEU A 14 -8.35 -2.25 -16.22
N LEU A 15 -7.14 -1.70 -16.31
CA LEU A 15 -6.03 -2.08 -15.44
C LEU A 15 -6.29 -1.65 -14.00
N GLU A 16 -6.77 -0.42 -13.77
CA GLU A 16 -7.16 0.05 -12.43
C GLU A 16 -8.24 -0.83 -11.80
N GLU A 17 -9.29 -1.17 -12.55
CA GLU A 17 -10.35 -2.08 -12.09
C GLU A 17 -9.82 -3.49 -11.79
N ALA A 18 -8.92 -4.03 -12.62
CA ALA A 18 -8.32 -5.35 -12.38
C ALA A 18 -7.45 -5.37 -11.11
N VAL A 19 -6.66 -4.30 -10.89
CA VAL A 19 -5.87 -4.13 -9.66
C VAL A 19 -6.79 -4.01 -8.45
N GLN A 20 -7.90 -3.29 -8.57
CA GLN A 20 -8.89 -3.18 -7.48
C GLN A 20 -9.53 -4.54 -7.15
N LEU A 21 -9.90 -5.33 -8.17
CA LEU A 21 -10.44 -6.67 -7.95
C LEU A 21 -9.43 -7.60 -7.30
N GLN A 22 -8.15 -7.53 -7.70
CA GLN A 22 -7.08 -8.30 -7.07
C GLN A 22 -6.96 -7.97 -5.58
N HIS A 23 -6.96 -6.69 -5.22
CA HIS A 23 -6.92 -6.28 -3.80
C HIS A 23 -8.13 -6.79 -3.01
N ILE A 24 -9.34 -6.76 -3.57
CA ILE A 24 -10.54 -7.29 -2.90
C ILE A 24 -10.42 -8.81 -2.67
N ILE A 25 -9.88 -9.54 -3.64
CA ILE A 25 -9.65 -10.98 -3.51
C ILE A 25 -8.62 -11.27 -2.41
N ASP A 26 -7.50 -10.54 -2.41
CA ASP A 26 -6.45 -10.70 -1.41
C ASP A 26 -6.95 -10.38 0.00
N ASP A 27 -7.70 -9.28 0.16
CA ASP A 27 -8.32 -8.89 1.43
C ASP A 27 -9.32 -9.94 1.94
N LEU A 28 -10.12 -10.53 1.04
CA LEU A 28 -11.07 -11.58 1.41
C LEU A 28 -10.36 -12.88 1.81
N GLN A 29 -9.26 -13.25 1.14
CA GLN A 29 -8.45 -14.39 1.51
C GLN A 29 -7.79 -14.19 2.88
N ASP A 30 -7.25 -13.01 3.14
CA ASP A 30 -6.64 -12.65 4.41
C ASP A 30 -7.68 -12.67 5.55
N LEU A 31 -8.88 -12.15 5.31
CA LEU A 31 -9.99 -12.19 6.26
C LEU A 31 -10.43 -13.63 6.56
N ALA A 32 -10.63 -14.44 5.53
CA ALA A 32 -11.02 -15.85 5.68
C ALA A 32 -9.95 -16.66 6.43
N ALA A 33 -8.67 -16.38 6.17
CA ALA A 33 -7.56 -17.02 6.89
C ALA A 33 -7.49 -16.59 8.36
N ALA A 34 -7.76 -15.32 8.65
CA ALA A 34 -7.82 -14.80 10.02
C ALA A 34 -8.99 -15.40 10.81
N ASP A 35 -10.19 -15.44 10.23
CA ASP A 35 -11.40 -15.99 10.85
C ASP A 35 -11.29 -17.50 11.12
N ALA A 36 -10.63 -18.24 10.22
CA ALA A 36 -10.36 -19.66 10.42
C ALA A 36 -9.17 -19.94 11.36
N GLY A 37 -8.48 -18.90 11.85
CA GLY A 37 -7.29 -19.03 12.71
C GLY A 37 -6.09 -19.67 11.99
N VAL A 38 -6.10 -19.72 10.66
CA VAL A 38 -5.05 -20.33 9.83
C VAL A 38 -4.07 -19.31 9.28
N LEU A 39 -4.29 -18.01 9.52
CA LEU A 39 -3.33 -16.97 9.19
C LEU A 39 -2.04 -17.21 9.98
N ARG A 40 -1.06 -17.85 9.33
CA ARG A 40 0.26 -18.07 9.88
C ARG A 40 1.11 -16.84 9.62
N LEU A 41 1.43 -16.12 10.69
CA LEU A 41 2.46 -15.10 10.67
C LEU A 41 3.82 -15.78 10.72
N HIS A 42 4.79 -15.16 10.06
CA HIS A 42 6.19 -15.54 10.12
C HIS A 42 7.02 -14.41 10.74
N PRO A 43 7.02 -14.27 12.09
CA PRO A 43 7.71 -13.17 12.73
C PRO A 43 9.23 -13.27 12.59
N GLU A 44 9.85 -12.18 12.16
CA GLU A 44 11.30 -12.02 12.15
C GLU A 44 11.67 -10.59 12.60
N PRO A 45 12.96 -10.33 12.92
CA PRO A 45 13.42 -8.98 13.21
C PRO A 45 13.23 -8.04 12.00
N VAL A 46 12.45 -6.98 12.18
CA VAL A 46 12.14 -5.98 11.15
C VAL A 46 12.67 -4.61 11.55
N PRO A 47 13.72 -4.09 10.89
CA PRO A 47 14.16 -2.70 11.05
C PRO A 47 13.06 -1.76 10.53
N VAL A 48 12.39 -1.02 11.43
CA VAL A 48 11.22 -0.21 11.06
C VAL A 48 11.59 0.92 10.10
N GLU A 49 12.75 1.53 10.28
CA GLU A 49 13.25 2.59 9.39
C GLU A 49 13.31 2.11 7.93
N GLU A 50 13.86 0.92 7.70
CA GLU A 50 13.97 0.33 6.37
C GLU A 50 12.59 0.02 5.78
N LEU A 51 11.69 -0.56 6.57
CA LEU A 51 10.33 -0.86 6.14
C LEU A 51 9.57 0.41 5.72
N LEU A 52 9.62 1.47 6.54
CA LEU A 52 8.95 2.73 6.21
C LEU A 52 9.56 3.38 4.97
N GLY A 53 10.89 3.30 4.80
CA GLY A 53 11.58 3.76 3.60
C GLY A 53 11.14 3.03 2.33
N GLN A 54 11.05 1.70 2.39
CA GLN A 54 10.58 0.88 1.26
C GLN A 54 9.13 1.21 0.87
N VAL A 55 8.24 1.33 1.87
CA VAL A 55 6.84 1.68 1.61
C VAL A 55 6.74 3.10 1.03
N ALA A 56 7.46 4.07 1.58
CA ALA A 56 7.45 5.43 1.04
C ALA A 56 7.91 5.47 -0.43
N ALA A 57 9.00 4.77 -0.75
CA ALA A 57 9.50 4.68 -2.13
C ALA A 57 8.46 4.08 -3.09
N ALA A 58 7.74 3.03 -2.68
CA ALA A 58 6.72 2.39 -3.49
C ALA A 58 5.51 3.30 -3.80
N HIS A 59 5.21 4.26 -2.92
CA HIS A 59 4.07 5.17 -3.06
C HIS A 59 4.43 6.59 -3.53
N GLN A 60 5.72 6.88 -3.71
CA GLN A 60 6.22 8.23 -4.01
C GLN A 60 5.61 8.80 -5.29
N ALA A 61 5.63 8.04 -6.39
CA ALA A 61 5.08 8.49 -7.68
C ALA A 61 3.58 8.80 -7.60
N ARG A 62 2.81 7.97 -6.87
CA ARG A 62 1.37 8.19 -6.67
C ARG A 62 1.11 9.44 -5.82
N ALA A 63 1.92 9.68 -4.79
CA ALA A 63 1.83 10.89 -3.97
C ALA A 63 2.14 12.15 -4.78
N GLU A 64 3.18 12.12 -5.61
CA GLU A 64 3.55 13.22 -6.51
C GLU A 64 2.44 13.55 -7.51
N THR A 65 1.87 12.55 -8.17
CA THR A 65 0.72 12.72 -9.08
C THR A 65 -0.51 13.31 -8.37
N ALA A 66 -0.73 12.95 -7.10
CA ALA A 66 -1.81 13.49 -6.28
C ALA A 66 -1.50 14.90 -5.71
N GLY A 67 -0.30 15.44 -5.91
CA GLY A 67 0.14 16.69 -5.31
C GLY A 67 0.31 16.62 -3.79
N VAL A 68 0.55 15.43 -3.24
CA VAL A 68 0.70 15.18 -1.79
C VAL A 68 2.16 14.98 -1.44
N THR A 69 2.63 15.66 -0.40
CA THR A 69 3.99 15.47 0.12
C THR A 69 4.05 14.22 1.00
N LEU A 70 4.76 13.18 0.58
CA LEU A 70 5.03 11.97 1.38
C LEU A 70 6.42 12.09 2.05
N THR A 71 6.49 11.86 3.36
CA THR A 71 7.74 11.96 4.12
C THR A 71 7.90 10.82 5.12
N VAL A 72 9.14 10.41 5.35
CA VAL A 72 9.51 9.46 6.42
C VAL A 72 10.27 10.21 7.50
N VAL A 73 9.84 10.03 8.75
CA VAL A 73 10.50 10.52 9.96
C VAL A 73 10.74 9.32 10.86
N ALA A 74 11.76 8.56 10.52
CA ALA A 74 12.26 7.46 11.34
C ALA A 74 13.61 7.92 11.90
N GLY A 75 13.65 8.19 13.21
CA GLY A 75 14.92 8.45 13.90
C GLY A 75 15.67 7.13 14.13
N ALA A 76 16.17 6.91 15.34
CA ALA A 76 16.59 5.57 15.77
C ALA A 76 15.34 4.68 16.02
N ALA A 77 14.72 4.21 14.94
CA ALA A 77 13.53 3.39 15.01
C ALA A 77 13.85 1.98 15.58
N PRO A 78 12.94 1.37 16.35
CA PRO A 78 13.18 0.04 16.92
C PRO A 78 13.19 -1.04 15.84
N VAL A 79 13.82 -2.17 16.17
CA VAL A 79 13.62 -3.42 15.45
C VAL A 79 12.41 -4.12 16.07
N LEU A 80 11.37 -4.38 15.28
CA LEU A 80 10.17 -5.11 15.72
C LEU A 80 10.34 -6.61 15.45
N HIS A 81 9.62 -7.45 16.20
CA HIS A 81 9.49 -8.86 15.87
C HIS A 81 8.10 -9.09 15.25
N ALA A 82 8.04 -9.09 13.92
CA ALA A 82 6.78 -9.06 13.16
C ALA A 82 6.94 -9.77 11.82
N ASP A 83 5.83 -10.12 11.18
CA ASP A 83 5.85 -10.61 9.80
C ASP A 83 6.08 -9.41 8.86
N PRO A 84 7.20 -9.36 8.13
CA PRO A 84 7.59 -8.19 7.34
C PRO A 84 6.71 -8.01 6.10
N VAL A 85 6.18 -9.10 5.53
CA VAL A 85 5.31 -9.05 4.35
C VAL A 85 3.98 -8.43 4.76
N ARG A 86 3.38 -8.94 5.83
CA ARG A 86 2.11 -8.44 6.36
C ARG A 86 2.24 -7.01 6.89
N LEU A 87 3.34 -6.68 7.55
CA LEU A 87 3.57 -5.32 8.04
C LEU A 87 3.73 -4.32 6.89
N ARG A 88 4.47 -4.66 5.82
CA ARG A 88 4.55 -3.84 4.60
C ARG A 88 3.19 -3.65 3.95
N GLN A 89 2.41 -4.72 3.80
CA GLN A 89 1.07 -4.67 3.22
C GLN A 89 0.17 -3.73 4.03
N ALA A 90 0.13 -3.89 5.36
CA ALA A 90 -0.68 -3.06 6.23
C ALA A 90 -0.29 -1.57 6.14
N VAL A 91 1.00 -1.25 6.23
CA VAL A 91 1.48 0.14 6.12
C VAL A 91 1.22 0.70 4.71
N GLY A 92 1.43 -0.09 3.66
CA GLY A 92 1.14 0.29 2.27
C GLY A 92 -0.33 0.62 2.04
N ASN A 93 -1.24 -0.17 2.61
CA ASN A 93 -2.69 0.09 2.55
C ASN A 93 -3.04 1.42 3.22
N LEU A 94 -2.44 1.70 4.37
CA LEU A 94 -2.63 2.98 5.07
C LEU A 94 -2.09 4.17 4.26
N VAL A 95 -0.90 4.04 3.65
CA VAL A 95 -0.31 5.10 2.81
C VAL A 95 -1.14 5.34 1.55
N SER A 96 -1.58 4.28 0.88
CA SER A 96 -2.46 4.37 -0.28
C SER A 96 -3.74 5.14 0.04
N ASN A 97 -4.39 4.79 1.16
CA ASN A 97 -5.57 5.50 1.65
C ASN A 97 -5.25 6.96 2.00
N ALA A 98 -4.14 7.22 2.68
CA ALA A 98 -3.74 8.56 3.07
C ALA A 98 -3.51 9.45 1.83
N VAL A 99 -2.79 8.96 0.82
CA VAL A 99 -2.54 9.69 -0.43
C VAL A 99 -3.85 9.95 -1.18
N ARG A 100 -4.74 8.96 -1.26
CA ARG A 100 -6.04 9.10 -1.94
C ARG A 100 -6.94 10.15 -1.31
N HIS A 101 -6.93 10.25 0.02
CA HIS A 101 -7.87 11.10 0.77
C HIS A 101 -7.28 12.44 1.23
N THR A 102 -5.99 12.68 1.00
CA THR A 102 -5.34 13.96 1.27
C THR A 102 -5.49 14.89 0.06
N PRO A 103 -6.03 16.11 0.21
CA PRO A 103 -6.10 17.08 -0.88
C PRO A 103 -4.70 17.47 -1.40
N ALA A 104 -4.63 17.91 -2.66
CA ALA A 104 -3.40 18.44 -3.25
C ALA A 104 -2.84 19.61 -2.41
N GLY A 105 -1.52 19.63 -2.23
CA GLY A 105 -0.80 20.52 -1.32
C GLY A 105 -0.70 19.99 0.12
N GLY A 106 -1.37 18.87 0.45
CA GLY A 106 -1.32 18.25 1.76
C GLY A 106 -0.07 17.40 2.00
N LYS A 107 0.01 16.77 3.18
CA LYS A 107 1.17 16.00 3.64
C LYS A 107 0.77 14.70 4.32
N VAL A 108 1.46 13.62 3.99
CA VAL A 108 1.44 12.32 4.66
C VAL A 108 2.82 12.07 5.29
N THR A 109 2.84 11.66 6.56
CA THR A 109 4.08 11.39 7.30
C THR A 109 4.06 9.98 7.87
N LEU A 110 5.05 9.17 7.49
CA LEU A 110 5.37 7.91 8.15
C LEU A 110 6.33 8.19 9.31
N ARG A 111 5.98 7.80 10.53
CA ARG A 111 6.79 8.08 11.72
C ARG A 111 7.02 6.81 12.54
N ALA A 112 8.24 6.65 13.03
CA ALA A 112 8.65 5.64 14.00
C ALA A 112 9.40 6.27 15.17
#